data_AF-A0A2D4G962-F1
#
_entry.id   AF-A0A2D4G962-F1
#
_cell.length_a   1.000
_cell.length_b   1.000
_cell.length_c   1.000
_cell.angle_alpha   90.00
_cell.angle_beta   90.00
_cell.angle_gamma   90.00
#
_symmetry.space_group_name_H-M   'P 1'
#
loop_
_entity.id
_entity.type
_entity.pdbx_description
1 polymer ?
#
loop_
_entity_poly.entity_id
_entity_poly.type
_entity_poly.pdbx_seq_one_letter_code
_entity_poly.pdbx_strand_id
1 'polypeptide(L)'
;LYYAGHGYENYGNSFMVPIDAPNPYRAANCLCVQNILKLMQEKDTGLNVFLLDMCRKRNEYDNTVLVLDALKVTANIVFGYATCQGAEAFEIQQSGLANGIFVKFLKERLL
;
A
#
# COMPACT_ATOMS: atom_id res chain seq x y z
N LEU A 1 -8.67 4.60 -2.16
CA LEU A 1 -7.37 4.54 -2.85
C LEU A 1 -7.13 3.12 -3.33
N TYR A 2 -6.78 2.93 -4.60
CA TYR A 2 -6.25 1.67 -5.13
C TYR A 2 -4.83 1.92 -5.67
N TYR A 3 -3.88 1.05 -5.37
CA TYR A 3 -2.51 1.12 -5.87
C TYR A 3 -2.04 -0.26 -6.31
N ALA A 4 -1.48 -0.35 -7.51
CA ALA A 4 -0.82 -1.54 -8.04
C ALA A 4 0.60 -1.18 -8.49
N GLY A 5 1.59 -1.89 -7.99
CA GLY A 5 3.00 -1.62 -8.28
C GLY A 5 3.95 -2.09 -7.19
N HIS A 6 5.17 -1.57 -7.22
CA HIS A 6 6.17 -1.90 -6.21
C HIS A 6 5.85 -1.24 -4.86
N GLY A 7 5.95 -2.02 -3.81
CA GLY A 7 5.68 -1.57 -2.45
C GLY A 7 6.53 -2.31 -1.44
N TYR A 8 6.68 -1.69 -0.28
CA TYR A 8 7.32 -2.30 0.88
C TYR A 8 6.59 -1.90 2.15
N GLU A 9 6.89 -2.60 3.24
CA GLU A 9 6.34 -2.29 4.56
C GLU A 9 7.41 -2.41 5.64
N ASN A 10 7.65 -1.30 6.33
CA ASN A 10 8.56 -1.25 7.48
C ASN A 10 7.74 -0.86 8.72
N TYR A 11 7.80 -1.68 9.76
CA TYR A 11 7.16 -1.43 11.06
C TYR A 11 5.64 -1.12 10.97
N GLY A 12 4.93 -1.77 10.05
CA GLY A 12 3.50 -1.57 9.82
C GLY A 12 3.14 -0.34 8.98
N ASN A 13 4.13 0.46 8.56
CA ASN A 13 3.92 1.55 7.61
C ASN A 13 4.14 1.04 6.19
N SER A 14 3.11 1.18 5.35
CA SER A 14 3.13 0.73 3.96
C SER A 14 3.60 1.88 3.05
N PHE A 15 4.51 1.59 2.13
CA PHE A 15 5.09 2.57 1.22
C PHE A 15 4.88 2.16 -0.23
N MET A 16 4.34 3.09 -1.02
CA MET A 16 4.17 2.95 -2.47
C MET A 16 5.41 3.53 -3.17
N VAL A 17 6.01 2.77 -4.07
CA VAL A 17 7.27 3.13 -4.75
C VAL A 17 6.96 3.74 -6.12
N PRO A 18 7.34 5.01 -6.37
CA PRO A 18 7.23 5.64 -7.69
C PRO A 18 8.13 4.99 -8.74
N ILE A 19 7.81 5.21 -10.02
CA ILE A 19 8.57 4.68 -11.15
C ILE A 19 9.99 5.27 -11.29
N ASP A 20 10.21 6.47 -10.74
CA ASP A 20 11.47 7.21 -10.76
C ASP A 20 12.30 7.02 -9.47
N ALA A 21 11.89 6.09 -8.59
CA ALA A 21 12.64 5.77 -7.39
C ALA A 21 14.06 5.25 -7.73
N PRO A 22 15.12 5.73 -7.04
CA PRO A 22 16.49 5.29 -7.29
C PRO A 22 16.72 3.85 -6.80
N ASN A 23 17.84 3.24 -7.18
CA ASN A 23 18.27 1.96 -6.63
C ASN A 23 19.61 2.12 -5.87
N PRO A 24 19.65 2.04 -4.53
CA PRO A 24 18.51 1.76 -3.62
C PRO A 24 17.61 2.99 -3.36
N TYR A 25 16.35 2.75 -3.00
CA TYR A 25 15.39 3.76 -2.55
C TYR A 25 15.11 3.68 -1.04
N ARG A 26 14.63 4.79 -0.47
CA ARG A 26 14.25 4.92 0.96
C ARG A 26 12.86 5.57 1.10
N ALA A 27 12.37 5.71 2.33
CA ALA A 27 11.09 6.35 2.63
C ALA A 27 10.90 7.72 1.96
N ALA A 28 11.97 8.54 1.90
CA ALA A 28 11.92 9.87 1.29
C ALA A 28 11.67 9.86 -0.24
N ASN A 29 11.89 8.73 -0.91
CA ASN A 29 11.61 8.54 -2.33
C ASN A 29 10.21 7.97 -2.59
N CYS A 30 9.46 7.64 -1.53
CA CYS A 30 8.23 6.86 -1.59
C CYS A 30 7.07 7.60 -0.91
N LEU A 31 5.85 7.12 -1.12
CA LEU A 31 4.65 7.65 -0.44
C LEU A 31 4.20 6.71 0.66
N CYS A 32 4.17 7.21 1.90
CA CYS A 32 3.63 6.47 3.05
C CYS A 32 2.10 6.51 3.06
N VAL A 33 1.46 5.35 3.06
CA VAL A 33 -0.01 5.22 3.03
C VAL A 33 -0.66 5.77 4.30
N GLN A 34 -0.03 5.59 5.46
CA GLN A 34 -0.53 6.10 6.73
C GLN A 34 -0.55 7.63 6.78
N ASN A 35 0.37 8.33 6.09
CA ASN A 35 0.31 9.78 5.93
C ASN A 35 -0.90 10.22 5.09
N ILE A 36 -1.21 9.48 4.03
CA ILE A 36 -2.40 9.73 3.21
C ILE A 36 -3.67 9.55 4.05
N LEU A 37 -3.74 8.47 4.83
CA LEU A 37 -4.86 8.24 5.74
C LEU A 37 -5.04 9.38 6.74
N LYS A 38 -3.97 9.87 7.36
CA LYS A 38 -4.03 11.03 8.27
C LYS A 38 -4.66 12.24 7.57
N LEU A 39 -4.19 12.57 6.37
CA LEU A 39 -4.73 13.69 5.58
C LEU A 39 -6.20 13.48 5.18
N MET A 40 -6.62 12.23 4.91
CA MET A 40 -8.03 11.93 4.64
C MET A 40 -8.90 12.11 5.89
N GLN A 41 -8.42 11.70 7.07
CA GLN A 41 -9.15 11.92 8.33
C GLN A 41 -9.32 13.41 8.66
N GLU A 42 -8.36 14.26 8.29
CA GLU A 42 -8.47 15.72 8.44
C GLU A 42 -9.56 16.35 7.56
N LYS A 43 -10.11 15.59 6.60
CA LYS A 43 -11.24 16.01 5.75
C LYS A 43 -12.58 15.42 6.19
N ASP A 44 -12.64 14.79 7.36
CA ASP A 44 -13.85 14.18 7.92
C ASP A 44 -14.53 13.24 6.90
N THR A 45 -13.73 12.46 6.17
CA THR A 45 -14.24 11.51 5.18
C THR A 45 -15.17 10.50 5.84
N GLY A 46 -16.31 10.21 5.20
CA GLY A 46 -17.28 9.24 5.71
C GLY A 46 -16.78 7.79 5.66
N LEU A 47 -15.89 7.46 4.72
CA LEU A 47 -15.29 6.14 4.56
C LEU A 47 -13.89 6.25 3.94
N ASN A 48 -12.94 5.48 4.46
CA ASN A 48 -11.56 5.41 3.99
C ASN A 48 -11.21 3.98 3.59
N VAL A 49 -11.16 3.69 2.28
CA VAL A 49 -10.79 2.37 1.76
C VAL A 49 -9.44 2.43 1.05
N PHE A 50 -8.54 1.53 1.43
CA PHE A 50 -7.21 1.35 0.82
C PHE A 50 -7.11 -0.06 0.27
N LEU A 51 -6.92 -0.19 -1.04
CA LEU A 51 -6.70 -1.45 -1.72
C LEU A 51 -5.26 -1.45 -2.25
N LEU A 52 -4.37 -2.19 -1.59
CA LEU A 52 -2.93 -2.17 -1.85
C LEU A 52 -2.50 -3.48 -2.52
N ASP A 53 -2.34 -3.43 -3.83
CA ASP A 53 -1.90 -4.51 -4.71
C ASP A 53 -0.39 -4.42 -4.95
N MET A 54 0.36 -4.66 -3.87
CA MET A 54 1.81 -4.49 -3.82
C MET A 54 2.44 -5.46 -2.81
N CYS A 55 3.74 -5.71 -2.96
CA CYS A 55 4.51 -6.44 -1.96
C CYS A 55 4.56 -5.69 -0.62
N ARG A 56 4.78 -6.45 0.47
CA ARG A 56 4.87 -5.94 1.84
C ARG A 56 6.09 -6.47 2.58
N LYS A 57 7.16 -6.78 1.82
CA LYS A 57 8.47 -7.11 2.37
C LYS A 57 9.09 -5.87 3.03
N ARG A 58 10.03 -6.11 3.93
CA ARG A 58 10.82 -5.06 4.54
C ARG A 58 11.83 -4.50 3.52
N ASN A 59 11.99 -3.17 3.48
CA ASN A 59 13.11 -2.54 2.78
C ASN A 59 14.27 -2.35 3.77
N GLU A 60 15.38 -3.06 3.54
CA GLU A 60 16.57 -3.02 4.40
C GLU A 60 17.39 -1.74 4.24
N TYR A 61 17.24 -1.02 3.12
CA TYR A 61 17.93 0.25 2.89
C TYR A 61 17.24 1.44 3.59
N ASP A 62 16.01 1.23 4.07
CA ASP A 62 15.22 2.23 4.79
C ASP A 62 15.30 2.02 6.31
N ASN A 63 16.20 2.77 6.93
CA ASN A 63 16.40 2.77 8.38
C ASN A 63 15.48 3.76 9.11
N THR A 64 14.50 4.34 8.41
CA THR A 64 13.60 5.33 8.99
C THR A 64 12.61 4.66 9.94
N VAL A 65 12.61 5.09 11.21
CA VAL A 65 11.54 4.75 12.15
C VAL A 65 10.54 5.91 12.14
N LEU A 66 9.44 5.74 11.39
CA LEU A 66 8.37 6.72 11.37
C LEU A 66 7.54 6.62 12.65
N VAL A 67 7.67 7.65 13.49
CA VAL A 67 6.74 7.89 14.61
C VAL A 67 5.63 8.78 14.07
N LEU A 68 4.56 8.16 13.60
CA LEU A 68 3.36 8.90 13.21
C LEU A 68 2.52 9.19 14.45
N ASP A 69 1.89 10.37 14.46
CA ASP A 69 0.85 10.65 15.45
C ASP A 69 -0.21 9.55 15.41
N ALA A 70 -0.77 9.23 16.58
CA ALA A 70 -1.86 8.29 16.67
C ALA A 70 -3.02 8.75 15.76
N LEU A 71 -3.45 7.88 14.84
CA LEU A 71 -4.61 8.14 14.00
C LEU A 71 -5.85 8.32 14.87
N LYS A 72 -6.77 9.19 14.44
CA LYS A 72 -8.05 9.36 15.13
C LYS A 72 -8.85 8.06 15.01
N VAL A 73 -9.62 7.72 16.05
CA VAL A 73 -10.55 6.59 15.99
C VAL A 73 -11.82 7.03 15.25
N THR A 74 -11.80 6.97 13.92
CA THR A 74 -12.94 7.36 13.07
C THR A 74 -13.88 6.19 12.74
N ALA A 75 -13.50 4.95 13.11
CA ALA A 75 -14.28 3.72 12.92
C ALA A 75 -14.78 3.47 11.47
N ASN A 76 -14.07 4.01 10.48
CA ASN A 76 -14.50 3.98 9.07
C ASN A 76 -13.33 3.69 8.11
N ILE A 77 -12.34 2.92 8.56
CA ILE A 77 -11.11 2.63 7.82
C ILE A 77 -11.08 1.15 7.46
N VAL A 78 -10.89 0.85 6.18
CA VAL A 78 -10.77 -0.52 5.67
C VAL A 78 -9.52 -0.63 4.80
N PHE A 79 -8.65 -1.60 5.13
CA PHE A 79 -7.52 -1.98 4.30
C PHE A 79 -7.75 -3.36 3.69
N GLY A 80 -7.69 -3.44 2.36
CA GLY A 80 -7.59 -4.67 1.59
C GLY A 80 -6.17 -4.79 1.03
N TYR A 81 -5.36 -5.66 1.62
CA TYR A 81 -4.02 -5.95 1.11
C TYR A 81 -4.06 -7.16 0.19
N ALA A 82 -3.35 -7.10 -0.95
CA ALA A 82 -3.19 -8.25 -1.82
C ALA A 82 -2.40 -9.40 -1.19
N THR A 83 -1.60 -9.11 -0.15
CA THR A 83 -0.75 -10.08 0.53
C THR A 83 -0.58 -9.76 2.02
N CYS A 84 -0.07 -10.74 2.76
CA CYS A 84 0.26 -10.59 4.18
C CYS A 84 1.50 -9.71 4.39
N GLN A 85 1.68 -9.21 5.61
CA GLN A 85 2.91 -8.51 5.99
C GLN A 85 4.12 -9.43 5.81
N GLY A 86 5.21 -8.90 5.25
CA GLY A 86 6.43 -9.66 4.97
C GLY A 86 6.37 -10.54 3.71
N ALA A 87 5.25 -10.53 2.97
CA ALA A 87 5.04 -11.37 1.79
C ALA A 87 4.93 -10.57 0.49
N GLU A 88 4.80 -11.28 -0.62
CA GLU A 88 4.74 -10.72 -1.99
C GLU A 88 3.33 -10.76 -2.55
N ALA A 89 3.01 -9.78 -3.39
CA ALA A 89 1.86 -9.80 -4.28
C ALA A 89 2.35 -10.14 -5.69
N PHE A 90 1.53 -10.85 -6.47
CA PHE A 90 1.96 -11.46 -7.73
C PHE A 90 1.07 -11.09 -8.91
N GLU A 91 1.69 -11.08 -10.07
CA GLU A 91 1.08 -11.06 -11.39
C GLU A 91 1.70 -12.15 -12.28
N ILE A 92 1.04 -12.49 -13.38
CA ILE A 92 1.48 -13.56 -14.28
C ILE A 92 2.29 -12.94 -15.43
N GLN A 93 3.59 -13.21 -15.49
CA GLN A 93 4.56 -12.58 -16.41
C GLN A 93 4.23 -12.68 -17.91
N GLN A 94 3.47 -13.68 -18.35
CA GLN A 94 3.26 -13.97 -19.78
C GLN A 94 1.85 -13.68 -20.30
N SER A 95 0.97 -13.13 -19.47
CA SER A 95 -0.43 -12.91 -19.84
C SER A 95 -0.69 -11.42 -20.05
N GLY A 96 -0.38 -10.92 -21.26
CA GLY A 96 -0.36 -9.48 -21.56
C GLY A 96 -1.62 -8.67 -21.24
N LEU A 97 -2.79 -9.30 -21.09
CA LEU A 97 -4.05 -8.65 -20.67
C LEU A 97 -4.71 -9.31 -19.45
N ALA A 98 -4.06 -10.27 -18.78
CA ALA A 98 -4.64 -10.83 -17.57
C ALA A 98 -4.41 -9.92 -16.37
N ASN A 99 -5.32 -10.01 -15.42
CA ASN A 99 -5.22 -9.23 -14.18
C ASN A 99 -4.17 -9.84 -13.26
N GLY A 100 -3.57 -9.00 -12.40
CA GLY A 100 -2.84 -9.46 -11.22
C GLY A 100 -3.72 -10.33 -10.31
N ILE A 101 -3.11 -11.13 -9.43
CA ILE A 101 -3.82 -12.14 -8.63
C ILE A 101 -4.92 -11.50 -7.77
N PHE A 102 -4.67 -10.33 -7.18
CA PHE A 102 -5.64 -9.64 -6.35
C PHE A 102 -6.86 -9.17 -7.17
N VAL A 103 -6.65 -8.43 -8.25
CA VAL A 103 -7.73 -7.93 -9.12
C VAL A 103 -8.49 -9.05 -9.80
N LYS A 104 -7.82 -10.17 -10.13
CA LYS A 104 -8.45 -11.36 -10.72
C LYS A 104 -9.68 -11.81 -9.92
N PHE A 105 -9.60 -11.82 -8.58
CA PHE A 105 -10.70 -12.22 -7.72
C PHE A 105 -11.55 -11.03 -7.26
N LEU A 106 -10.95 -9.87 -6.98
CA LEU A 106 -11.68 -8.70 -6.48
C LEU A 106 -12.77 -8.26 -7.46
N LYS A 107 -12.48 -8.27 -8.77
CA LYS A 107 -13.43 -7.81 -9.80
C LYS A 107 -14.72 -8.63 -9.84
N GLU A 108 -14.72 -9.87 -9.34
CA GLU A 108 -15.89 -10.75 -9.33
C GLU A 108 -16.83 -10.46 -8.15
N ARG A 109 -16.43 -9.61 -7.20
CA ARG A 109 -17.15 -9.31 -5.95
C ARG A 109 -17.38 -7.83 -5.71
N LEU A 110 -16.89 -6.97 -6.60
CA LEU A 110 -16.92 -5.52 -6.39
C LEU A 110 -18.27 -4.88 -6.75
N LEU A 111 -19.10 -5.60 -7.51
CA LEU A 111 -20.46 -5.25 -7.93
C LEU A 111 -21.41 -6.40 -7.61
#